data_AF-A0A624VRZ1-F1
#
_entry.id   AF-A0A624VRZ1-F1
#
_cell.length_a   1.000
_cell.length_b   1.000
_cell.length_c   1.000
_cell.angle_alpha   90.00
_cell.angle_beta   90.00
_cell.angle_gamma   90.00
#
_symmetry.space_group_name_H-M   'P 1'
#
loop_
_entity.id
_entity.type
_entity.pdbx_description
1 polymer ?
#
loop_
_entity_poly.entity_id
_entity_poly.type
_entity_poly.pdbx_seq_one_letter_code
_entity_poly.pdbx_strand_id
1 'polypeptide(L)'
;MWVKWLKRIPWGDLLLLLVVFLLLGWVWVKGYDSGHLDAQRDGEQRLAQLQSQFDTYRREDAVKQTEALMDIVRRYNAQVAAAHKADEDFQAKKQQLERENVALKKQIADVTRQWVDEKGKHHPIECVFTRGFVQQYNTALGVTGAHNAGHHESTAATSASAGTTTGTTDTAVTRLRDSGVSQADILANVTDNARQCRVWREQLNGVLDYTDSLHQKEGEK
;
A
#
# COMPACT_ATOMS: atom_id res chain seq x y z
N MET A 1 44.94 46.44 94.50
CA MET A 1 43.97 45.64 95.29
C MET A 1 43.26 44.52 94.49
N TRP A 2 43.81 44.02 93.38
CA TRP A 2 43.15 42.99 92.55
C TRP A 2 43.60 41.54 92.85
N VAL A 3 44.83 41.38 93.37
CA VAL A 3 45.45 40.05 93.56
C VAL A 3 44.74 39.21 94.64
N LYS A 4 44.05 39.84 95.60
CA LYS A 4 43.32 39.14 96.67
C LYS A 4 41.97 38.57 96.21
N TRP A 5 41.35 39.13 95.17
CA TRP A 5 40.10 38.63 94.59
C TRP A 5 40.33 37.42 93.68
N LEU A 6 41.45 37.40 92.95
CA LEU A 6 41.81 36.32 92.04
C LEU A 6 42.07 34.97 92.74
N LYS A 7 42.50 35.01 94.01
CA LYS A 7 42.71 33.82 94.86
C LYS A 7 41.42 33.26 95.49
N ARG A 8 40.29 33.96 95.37
CA ARG A 8 38.99 33.52 95.92
C ARG A 8 38.12 32.81 94.88
N ILE A 9 38.60 32.70 93.65
CA ILE A 9 37.95 31.97 92.55
C ILE A 9 38.16 30.47 92.79
N PRO A 10 37.11 29.64 92.74
CA PRO A 10 37.25 28.19 92.83
C PRO A 10 37.84 27.65 91.53
N TRP A 11 39.17 27.75 91.39
CA TRP A 11 39.91 27.34 90.19
C TRP A 11 39.65 25.87 89.82
N GLY A 12 39.39 24.99 90.80
CA GLY A 12 39.03 23.60 90.56
C GLY A 12 37.71 23.42 89.80
N ASP A 13 36.67 24.16 90.16
CA ASP A 13 35.34 24.07 89.53
C ASP A 13 35.36 24.62 88.10
N LEU A 14 36.16 25.67 87.87
CA LEU A 14 36.36 26.28 86.55
C LEU A 14 37.12 25.34 85.59
N LEU A 15 38.11 24.62 86.11
CA LEU A 15 38.86 23.61 85.35
C LEU A 15 37.97 22.41 85.02
N LEU A 16 37.12 21.98 85.96
CA LEU A 16 36.15 20.92 85.74
C LEU A 16 35.13 21.30 84.65
N LEU A 17 34.60 22.53 84.68
CA LEU A 17 33.73 23.05 83.62
C LEU A 17 34.43 23.06 82.25
N LEU A 18 35.69 23.49 82.19
CA LEU A 18 36.45 23.52 80.95
C LEU A 18 36.66 22.11 80.37
N VAL A 19 36.97 21.13 81.22
CA VAL A 19 37.09 19.72 80.80
C VAL A 19 35.75 19.19 80.28
N VAL A 20 34.65 19.50 80.97
CA VAL A 20 33.30 19.11 80.53
C VAL A 20 32.96 19.72 79.17
N PHE A 21 33.25 21.01 78.95
CA PHE A 21 33.04 21.67 77.65
C PHE A 21 33.88 21.05 76.53
N LEU A 22 35.14 20.68 76.80
CA LEU A 22 35.99 20.01 75.81
C LEU A 22 35.46 18.62 75.46
N LEU A 23 34.98 17.85 76.44
CA LEU A 23 34.38 16.54 76.20
C LEU A 23 33.07 16.66 75.40
N LEU A 24 32.22 17.65 75.72
CA LEU A 24 31.00 17.95 74.95
C LEU A 24 31.33 18.35 73.51
N GLY A 25 32.32 19.22 73.30
CA GLY A 25 32.77 19.61 71.96
C GLY A 25 33.32 18.43 71.17
N TRP A 26 34.08 17.54 71.80
CA TRP A 26 34.62 16.35 71.17
C TRP A 26 33.54 15.35 70.76
N VAL A 27 32.57 15.08 71.64
CA VAL A 27 31.41 14.22 71.33
C VAL A 27 30.58 14.83 70.20
N TRP A 28 30.38 16.14 70.21
CA TRP A 28 29.61 16.84 69.18
C TRP A 28 30.28 16.76 67.80
N VAL A 29 31.58 17.06 67.69
CA VAL A 29 32.32 16.95 66.41
C VAL A 29 32.32 15.51 65.90
N LYS A 30 32.60 14.53 66.77
CA LYS A 30 32.63 13.12 66.36
C LYS A 30 31.25 12.61 65.94
N GLY A 31 30.19 13.05 66.62
CA GLY A 31 28.80 12.74 66.27
C GLY A 31 28.36 13.40 64.96
N TYR A 32 28.77 14.64 64.72
CA TYR A 32 28.47 15.36 63.49
C TYR A 32 29.17 14.74 62.27
N ASP A 33 30.47 14.45 62.38
CA ASP A 33 31.24 13.85 61.28
C ASP A 33 30.73 12.44 60.94
N SER A 34 30.42 11.63 61.94
CA SER A 34 29.85 10.29 61.72
C SER A 34 28.46 10.35 61.10
N GLY A 35 27.58 11.21 61.62
CA GLY A 35 26.24 11.40 61.07
C GLY A 35 26.24 11.92 59.63
N HIS A 36 27.13 12.86 59.31
CA HIS A 36 27.28 13.39 57.95
C HIS A 36 27.80 12.32 56.97
N LEU A 37 28.82 11.55 57.37
CA LEU A 37 29.35 10.47 56.54
C LEU A 37 28.33 9.37 56.28
N ASP A 38 27.57 8.98 57.30
CA ASP A 38 26.53 7.95 57.15
C ASP A 38 25.36 8.47 56.29
N ALA A 39 24.93 9.72 56.49
CA ALA A 39 23.91 10.34 55.64
C ALA A 39 24.36 10.46 54.18
N GLN A 40 25.65 10.76 53.94
CA GLN A 40 26.21 10.82 52.59
C GLN A 40 26.24 9.43 51.94
N ARG A 41 26.69 8.39 52.66
CA ARG A 41 26.69 7.01 52.15
C ARG A 41 25.28 6.52 51.83
N ASP A 42 24.32 6.74 52.72
CA ASP A 42 22.93 6.36 52.49
C ASP A 42 22.34 7.10 51.29
N GLY A 43 22.68 8.38 51.11
CA GLY A 43 22.31 9.18 49.95
C GLY A 43 22.87 8.61 48.65
N GLU A 44 24.17 8.35 48.61
CA GLU A 44 24.86 7.77 47.44
C GLU A 44 24.33 6.37 47.10
N GLN A 45 24.03 5.53 48.10
CA GLN A 45 23.43 4.22 47.88
C GLN A 45 22.02 4.32 47.27
N ARG A 46 21.18 5.22 47.79
CA ARG A 46 19.83 5.44 47.23
C ARG A 46 19.88 6.01 45.82
N LEU A 47 20.80 6.94 45.55
CA LEU A 47 21.04 7.49 44.21
C LEU A 47 21.48 6.40 43.23
N ALA A 48 22.45 5.56 43.62
CA ALA A 48 22.91 4.45 42.79
C ALA A 48 21.79 3.43 42.51
N GLN A 49 20.98 3.10 43.52
CA GLN A 49 19.82 2.23 43.34
C GLN A 49 18.81 2.83 42.37
N LEU A 50 18.45 4.11 42.53
CA LEU A 50 17.50 4.79 41.65
C LEU A 50 18.01 4.86 40.20
N GLN A 51 19.30 5.16 40.02
CA GLN A 51 19.94 5.19 38.70
C GLN A 51 19.93 3.81 38.05
N SER A 52 20.23 2.75 38.79
CA SER A 52 20.20 1.38 38.26
C SER A 52 18.79 0.94 37.83
N GLN A 53 17.75 1.33 38.58
CA GLN A 53 16.36 1.06 38.23
C GLN A 53 15.95 1.84 36.97
N PHE A 54 16.34 3.10 36.88
CA PHE A 54 16.05 3.94 35.71
C PHE A 54 16.74 3.41 34.45
N ASP A 55 18.01 2.99 34.56
CA ASP A 55 18.75 2.40 33.45
C ASP A 55 18.13 1.08 32.98
N THR A 56 17.66 0.25 33.92
CA THR A 56 16.94 -0.99 33.61
C THR A 56 15.63 -0.70 32.90
N TYR A 57 14.83 0.22 33.44
CA TYR A 57 13.57 0.64 32.85
C TYR A 57 13.75 1.20 31.44
N ARG A 58 14.75 2.08 31.23
CA ARG A 58 15.08 2.60 29.88
C ARG A 58 15.46 1.51 28.90
N ARG A 59 16.20 0.48 29.34
CA ARG A 59 16.58 -0.64 28.48
C ARG A 59 15.37 -1.48 28.10
N GLU A 60 14.52 -1.82 29.06
CA GLU A 60 13.29 -2.57 28.80
C GLU A 60 12.35 -1.82 27.86
N ASP A 61 12.17 -0.51 28.07
CA ASP A 61 11.35 0.33 27.19
C ASP A 61 11.93 0.40 25.77
N ALA A 62 13.26 0.54 25.63
CA ALA A 62 13.91 0.52 24.33
C ALA A 62 13.70 -0.83 23.61
N VAL A 63 13.84 -1.95 24.33
CA VAL A 63 13.60 -3.29 23.77
C VAL A 63 12.15 -3.43 23.31
N LYS A 64 11.17 -3.08 24.15
CA LYS A 64 9.74 -3.14 23.80
C LYS A 64 9.41 -2.29 22.56
N GLN A 65 9.97 -1.08 22.47
CA GLN A 65 9.78 -0.22 21.30
C GLN A 65 10.39 -0.83 20.04
N THR A 66 11.58 -1.42 20.14
CA THR A 66 12.21 -2.09 18.99
C THR A 66 11.44 -3.33 18.54
N GLU A 67 10.93 -4.14 19.47
CA GLU A 67 10.10 -5.31 19.16
C GLU A 67 8.80 -4.90 18.48
N ALA A 68 8.10 -3.89 19.02
CA ALA A 68 6.89 -3.36 18.42
C ALA A 68 7.14 -2.81 17.01
N LEU A 69 8.25 -2.09 16.80
CA LEU A 69 8.63 -1.59 15.48
C LEU A 69 8.93 -2.75 14.52
N MET A 70 9.67 -3.76 14.95
CA MET A 70 10.00 -4.93 14.14
C MET A 70 8.76 -5.72 13.72
N ASP A 71 7.76 -5.82 14.61
CA ASP A 71 6.48 -6.46 14.27
C ASP A 71 5.69 -5.68 13.23
N ILE A 72 5.65 -4.34 13.33
CA ILE A 72 5.02 -3.48 12.31
C ILE A 72 5.75 -3.64 10.98
N VAL A 73 7.09 -3.60 10.98
CA VAL A 73 7.91 -3.77 9.77
C VAL A 73 7.68 -5.15 9.16
N ARG A 74 7.58 -6.22 9.96
CA ARG A 74 7.30 -7.57 9.47
C ARG A 74 5.94 -7.64 8.78
N ARG A 75 4.90 -7.05 9.39
CA ARG A 75 3.54 -7.00 8.81
C ARG A 75 3.53 -6.19 7.51
N TYR A 76 4.20 -5.05 7.50
CA TYR A 76 4.32 -4.20 6.32
C TYR A 76 5.03 -4.94 5.18
N ASN A 77 6.17 -5.57 5.45
CA ASN A 77 6.91 -6.33 4.45
C ASN A 77 6.11 -7.53 3.91
N ALA A 78 5.36 -8.23 4.77
CA ALA A 78 4.47 -9.30 4.33
C ALA A 78 3.35 -8.78 3.42
N GLN A 79 2.78 -7.62 3.72
CA GLN A 79 1.75 -6.99 2.90
C GLN A 79 2.32 -6.53 1.55
N VAL A 80 3.51 -5.93 1.54
CA VAL A 80 4.22 -5.50 0.33
C VAL A 80 4.55 -6.72 -0.54
N ALA A 81 5.06 -7.81 0.03
CA ALA A 81 5.36 -9.03 -0.70
C ALA A 81 4.09 -9.66 -1.32
N ALA A 82 2.98 -9.69 -0.57
CA ALA A 82 1.69 -10.17 -1.09
C ALA A 82 1.18 -9.30 -2.25
N ALA A 83 1.32 -7.98 -2.14
CA ALA A 83 0.94 -7.05 -3.21
C ALA A 83 1.80 -7.24 -4.47
N HIS A 84 3.12 -7.35 -4.33
CA HIS A 84 4.01 -7.62 -5.46
C HIS A 84 3.67 -8.94 -6.15
N LYS A 85 3.40 -10.00 -5.38
CA LYS A 85 2.99 -11.29 -5.94
C LYS A 85 1.68 -11.18 -6.72
N ALA A 86 0.69 -10.46 -6.19
CA ALA A 86 -0.58 -10.25 -6.90
C ALA A 86 -0.39 -9.48 -8.21
N ASP A 87 0.49 -8.47 -8.22
CA ASP A 87 0.81 -7.71 -9.43
C ASP A 87 1.53 -8.57 -10.47
N GLU A 88 2.51 -9.38 -10.06
CA GLU A 88 3.18 -10.35 -10.95
C GLU A 88 2.19 -11.34 -11.56
N ASP A 89 1.31 -11.93 -10.75
CA ASP A 89 0.30 -12.88 -11.20
C ASP A 89 -0.68 -12.20 -12.19
N PHE A 90 -1.06 -10.94 -11.95
CA PHE A 90 -1.90 -10.14 -12.85
C PHE A 90 -1.20 -9.86 -14.19
N GLN A 91 0.07 -9.44 -14.16
CA GLN A 91 0.84 -9.19 -15.38
C GLN A 91 1.04 -10.47 -16.20
N ALA A 92 1.30 -11.61 -15.54
CA ALA A 92 1.43 -12.90 -16.19
C ALA A 92 0.12 -13.32 -16.89
N LYS A 93 -1.03 -13.19 -16.21
CA LYS A 93 -2.35 -13.42 -16.81
C LYS A 93 -2.58 -12.50 -18.01
N LYS A 94 -2.26 -11.20 -17.89
CA LYS A 94 -2.41 -10.25 -19.00
C LYS A 94 -1.63 -10.67 -20.24
N GLN A 95 -0.36 -11.06 -20.07
CA GLN A 95 0.48 -11.54 -21.17
C GLN A 95 -0.05 -12.84 -21.79
N GLN A 96 -0.60 -13.75 -20.97
CA GLN A 96 -1.26 -14.95 -21.47
C GLN A 96 -2.46 -14.60 -22.36
N LEU A 97 -3.35 -13.73 -21.88
CA LEU A 97 -4.49 -13.23 -22.66
C LEU A 97 -4.07 -12.53 -23.96
N GLU A 98 -2.93 -11.83 -23.97
CA GLU A 98 -2.35 -11.24 -25.19
C GLU A 98 -1.93 -12.30 -26.20
N ARG A 99 -1.19 -13.32 -25.75
CA ARG A 99 -0.74 -14.42 -26.62
C ARG A 99 -1.93 -15.20 -27.19
N GLU A 100 -2.92 -15.51 -26.37
CA GLU A 100 -4.16 -16.17 -26.80
C GLU A 100 -4.92 -15.34 -27.83
N ASN A 101 -5.04 -14.03 -27.61
CA ASN A 101 -5.71 -13.13 -28.56
C ASN A 101 -4.96 -13.03 -29.89
N VAL A 102 -3.62 -12.99 -29.89
CA VAL A 102 -2.82 -13.04 -31.13
C VAL A 102 -3.02 -14.37 -31.87
N ALA A 103 -3.07 -15.49 -31.15
CA ALA A 103 -3.33 -16.80 -31.76
C ALA A 103 -4.74 -16.88 -32.36
N LEU A 104 -5.75 -16.38 -31.64
CA LEU A 104 -7.12 -16.26 -32.15
C LEU A 104 -7.18 -15.38 -33.40
N LYS A 105 -6.51 -14.22 -33.41
CA LYS A 105 -6.44 -13.35 -34.61
C LYS A 105 -5.82 -14.04 -35.81
N LYS A 106 -4.81 -14.91 -35.60
CA LYS A 106 -4.25 -15.74 -36.68
C LYS A 106 -5.25 -16.77 -37.20
N GLN A 107 -5.97 -17.46 -36.31
CA GLN A 107 -7.02 -18.41 -36.70
C GLN A 107 -8.17 -17.72 -37.44
N ILE A 108 -8.56 -16.51 -37.02
CA ILE A 108 -9.55 -15.68 -37.72
C ILE A 108 -9.10 -15.44 -39.16
N ALA A 109 -7.85 -15.00 -39.37
CA ALA A 109 -7.33 -14.77 -40.70
C ALA A 109 -7.31 -16.04 -41.57
N ASP A 110 -7.14 -17.22 -40.96
CA ASP A 110 -7.17 -18.51 -41.66
C ASP A 110 -8.61 -18.88 -42.11
N VAL A 111 -9.57 -18.81 -41.19
CA VAL A 111 -10.97 -19.23 -41.45
C VAL A 111 -11.79 -18.24 -42.30
N THR A 112 -11.37 -16.97 -42.39
CA THR A 112 -12.12 -15.95 -43.17
C THR A 112 -11.59 -15.73 -44.58
N ARG A 113 -10.45 -16.34 -44.97
CA ARG A 113 -9.85 -16.11 -46.30
C ARG A 113 -10.30 -17.11 -47.34
N GLN A 114 -10.46 -18.37 -46.98
CA GLN A 114 -10.76 -19.45 -47.91
C GLN A 114 -11.66 -20.48 -47.24
N TRP A 115 -12.59 -21.06 -48.01
CA TRP A 115 -13.34 -22.24 -47.60
C TRP A 115 -12.97 -23.43 -48.51
N VAL A 116 -13.05 -24.63 -47.96
CA VAL A 116 -12.72 -25.87 -48.65
C VAL A 116 -14.00 -26.66 -48.87
N ASP A 117 -14.24 -27.11 -50.10
CA ASP A 117 -15.39 -27.96 -50.41
C ASP A 117 -15.17 -29.42 -49.98
N GLU A 118 -16.22 -30.24 -50.04
CA GLU A 118 -16.16 -31.68 -49.68
C GLU A 118 -15.15 -32.48 -50.51
N LYS A 119 -14.63 -31.91 -51.61
CA LYS A 119 -13.63 -32.50 -52.50
C LYS A 119 -12.22 -31.94 -52.26
N GLY A 120 -12.03 -31.09 -51.26
CA GLY A 120 -10.72 -30.53 -50.89
C GLY A 120 -10.29 -29.32 -51.71
N LYS A 121 -11.17 -28.70 -52.50
CA LYS A 121 -10.83 -27.54 -53.33
C LYS A 121 -11.07 -26.22 -52.57
N HIS A 122 -10.08 -25.33 -52.62
CA HIS A 122 -10.13 -24.01 -51.99
C HIS A 122 -10.90 -23.01 -52.84
N HIS A 123 -11.77 -22.22 -52.20
CA HIS A 123 -12.55 -21.14 -52.81
C HIS A 123 -12.43 -19.86 -51.97
N PRO A 124 -12.36 -18.67 -52.58
CA PRO A 124 -12.36 -17.41 -51.85
C PRO A 124 -13.73 -17.16 -51.19
N ILE A 125 -13.71 -16.56 -49.99
CA ILE A 125 -14.93 -16.11 -49.30
C ILE A 125 -15.22 -14.66 -49.71
N GLU A 126 -16.30 -14.44 -50.45
CA GLU A 126 -16.83 -13.08 -50.70
C GLU A 126 -17.97 -12.79 -49.70
N CYS A 127 -17.65 -12.09 -48.62
CA CYS A 127 -18.63 -11.60 -47.65
C CYS A 127 -18.58 -10.07 -47.64
N VAL A 128 -19.61 -9.42 -48.20
CA VAL A 128 -19.71 -7.95 -48.26
C VAL A 128 -20.62 -7.46 -47.15
N PHE A 129 -20.07 -6.66 -46.24
CA PHE A 129 -20.87 -5.93 -45.26
C PHE A 129 -21.28 -4.57 -45.82
N THR A 130 -22.54 -4.22 -45.62
CA THR A 130 -23.06 -2.93 -46.07
C THR A 130 -22.78 -1.85 -45.04
N ARG A 131 -22.69 -0.59 -45.46
CA ARG A 131 -22.56 0.56 -44.54
C ARG A 131 -23.66 0.59 -43.48
N GLY A 132 -24.88 0.20 -43.86
CA GLY A 132 -26.02 0.07 -42.95
C GLY A 132 -25.83 -1.02 -41.89
N PHE A 133 -25.25 -2.17 -42.27
CA PHE A 133 -24.90 -3.23 -41.32
C PHE A 133 -23.88 -2.72 -40.29
N VAL A 134 -22.79 -2.09 -40.75
CA VAL A 134 -21.75 -1.56 -39.85
C VAL A 134 -22.29 -0.46 -38.94
N GLN A 135 -23.19 0.38 -39.45
CA GLN A 135 -23.86 1.40 -38.65
C GLN A 135 -24.70 0.78 -37.52
N GLN A 136 -25.47 -0.28 -37.79
CA GLN A 136 -26.22 -0.98 -36.74
C GLN A 136 -25.29 -1.72 -35.77
N TYR A 137 -24.24 -2.36 -36.27
CA TYR A 137 -23.22 -3.02 -35.46
C TYR A 137 -22.55 -2.06 -34.46
N ASN A 138 -22.09 -0.90 -34.93
CA ASN A 138 -21.49 0.12 -34.08
C ASN A 138 -22.49 0.73 -33.09
N THR A 139 -23.77 0.83 -33.47
CA THR A 139 -24.84 1.28 -32.56
C THR A 139 -25.10 0.26 -31.47
N ALA A 140 -25.12 -1.04 -31.78
CA ALA A 140 -25.25 -2.10 -30.78
C ALA A 140 -24.06 -2.14 -29.81
N LEU A 141 -22.86 -1.77 -30.27
CA LEU A 141 -21.66 -1.62 -29.44
C LEU A 141 -21.62 -0.29 -28.65
N GLY A 142 -22.61 0.60 -28.82
CA GLY A 142 -22.66 1.89 -28.12
C GLY A 142 -21.69 2.95 -28.64
N VAL A 143 -21.05 2.74 -29.79
CA VAL A 143 -20.03 3.64 -30.36
C VAL A 143 -20.65 4.93 -30.93
N THR A 144 -21.93 4.89 -31.34
CA THR A 144 -22.62 6.02 -31.99
C THR A 144 -23.33 6.98 -31.03
N GLY A 145 -23.15 6.82 -29.71
CA GLY A 145 -23.70 7.74 -28.71
C GLY A 145 -22.82 8.98 -28.50
N ALA A 146 -23.45 10.13 -28.23
CA ALA A 146 -22.80 11.39 -27.86
C ALA A 146 -21.93 11.34 -26.58
N HIS A 147 -21.76 10.15 -25.98
CA HIS A 147 -20.92 9.89 -24.80
C HIS A 147 -19.45 9.58 -25.13
N ASN A 148 -19.08 9.39 -26.40
CA ASN A 148 -17.71 9.03 -26.78
C ASN A 148 -16.77 10.23 -27.05
N ALA A 149 -17.19 11.46 -26.74
CA ALA A 149 -16.37 12.66 -26.93
C ALA A 149 -15.22 12.82 -25.92
N GLY A 150 -15.04 11.88 -24.97
CA GLY A 150 -14.19 12.09 -23.80
C GLY A 150 -13.03 11.12 -23.56
N HIS A 151 -12.93 9.98 -24.26
CA HIS A 151 -11.88 9.00 -23.93
C HIS A 151 -11.19 8.41 -25.16
N HIS A 152 -9.93 8.84 -25.32
CA HIS A 152 -8.83 8.20 -26.03
C HIS A 152 -9.19 7.56 -27.37
N GLU A 153 -9.06 8.36 -28.43
CA GLU A 153 -8.88 7.87 -29.79
C GLU A 153 -7.67 6.94 -29.85
N SER A 154 -7.93 5.63 -29.84
CA SER A 154 -7.05 4.65 -30.47
C SER A 154 -7.54 4.45 -31.88
N THR A 155 -6.70 4.88 -32.80
CA THR A 155 -6.80 4.92 -34.26
C THR A 155 -7.36 3.61 -34.85
N ALA A 156 -8.66 3.59 -35.12
CA ALA A 156 -9.25 2.69 -36.10
C ALA A 156 -9.94 3.56 -37.16
N ALA A 157 -9.29 3.59 -38.33
CA ALA A 157 -9.69 4.22 -39.58
C ALA A 157 -11.12 4.79 -39.62
N THR A 158 -11.28 6.03 -39.18
CA THR A 158 -12.40 6.87 -39.60
C THR A 158 -12.11 7.32 -41.01
N SER A 159 -12.42 6.46 -41.98
CA SER A 159 -12.59 6.86 -43.38
C SER A 159 -13.88 7.68 -43.49
N ALA A 160 -13.88 8.88 -42.88
CA ALA A 160 -14.90 9.88 -43.09
C ALA A 160 -14.73 10.44 -44.50
N SER A 161 -15.42 9.83 -45.47
CA SER A 161 -15.76 10.54 -46.69
C SER A 161 -16.78 11.60 -46.32
N ALA A 162 -16.30 12.82 -46.09
CA ALA A 162 -17.09 14.02 -46.20
C ALA A 162 -17.68 14.06 -47.63
N GLY A 163 -19.01 14.07 -47.74
CA GLY A 163 -19.68 14.04 -49.03
C GLY A 163 -21.20 14.10 -48.94
N THR A 164 -21.69 15.34 -48.85
CA THR A 164 -22.92 15.85 -49.49
C THR A 164 -24.28 15.28 -49.06
N THR A 165 -25.13 16.22 -48.62
CA THR A 165 -26.57 16.10 -48.40
C THR A 165 -27.28 15.53 -49.63
N THR A 166 -27.82 14.33 -49.54
CA THR A 166 -28.78 13.83 -50.53
C THR A 166 -29.95 13.09 -49.87
N GLY A 167 -31.14 13.29 -50.44
CA GLY A 167 -32.44 12.99 -49.83
C GLY A 167 -32.68 11.53 -49.45
N THR A 168 -33.81 11.29 -48.77
CA THR A 168 -34.24 10.05 -48.12
C THR A 168 -34.09 8.76 -48.95
N THR A 169 -34.16 8.85 -50.28
CA THR A 169 -33.95 7.72 -51.20
C THR A 169 -32.47 7.41 -51.44
N ASP A 170 -31.60 8.43 -51.46
CA ASP A 170 -30.15 8.26 -51.60
C ASP A 170 -29.52 7.68 -50.33
N THR A 171 -30.11 7.96 -49.16
CA THR A 171 -29.70 7.33 -47.90
C THR A 171 -29.94 5.81 -47.87
N ALA A 172 -30.99 5.31 -48.54
CA ALA A 172 -31.28 3.87 -48.56
C ALA A 172 -30.26 3.11 -49.42
N VAL A 173 -29.97 3.60 -50.63
CA VAL A 173 -28.97 3.01 -51.52
C VAL A 173 -27.56 3.19 -50.96
N THR A 174 -27.27 4.34 -50.34
CA THR A 174 -25.97 4.61 -49.70
C THR A 174 -25.70 3.68 -48.52
N ARG A 175 -26.73 3.27 -47.75
CA ARG A 175 -26.59 2.25 -46.70
C ARG A 175 -26.30 0.85 -47.24
N LEU A 176 -26.74 0.53 -48.45
CA LEU A 176 -26.51 -0.77 -49.10
C LEU A 176 -25.14 -0.86 -49.79
N ARG A 177 -24.39 0.24 -49.90
CA ARG A 177 -23.02 0.24 -50.43
C ARG A 177 -22.07 -0.55 -49.52
N ASP A 178 -21.03 -1.10 -50.13
CA ASP A 178 -19.91 -1.73 -49.44
C ASP A 178 -19.32 -0.78 -48.39
N SER A 179 -19.17 -1.28 -47.18
CA SER A 179 -18.55 -0.56 -46.07
C SER A 179 -17.02 -0.63 -46.10
N GLY A 180 -16.43 -1.53 -46.88
CA GLY A 180 -15.00 -1.84 -46.85
C GLY A 180 -14.56 -2.57 -45.58
N VAL A 181 -15.52 -3.05 -44.78
CA VAL A 181 -15.27 -3.83 -43.56
C VAL A 181 -15.35 -5.30 -43.94
N SER A 182 -14.33 -6.07 -43.58
CA SER A 182 -14.25 -7.49 -43.87
C SER A 182 -14.79 -8.34 -42.71
N GLN A 183 -15.02 -9.63 -42.96
CA GLN A 183 -15.37 -10.61 -41.92
C GLN A 183 -14.28 -10.71 -40.84
N ALA A 184 -13.02 -10.56 -41.23
CA ALA A 184 -11.89 -10.55 -40.30
C ALA A 184 -11.98 -9.37 -39.33
N ASP A 185 -12.39 -8.18 -39.79
CA ASP A 185 -12.50 -6.99 -38.97
C ASP A 185 -13.61 -7.14 -37.91
N ILE A 186 -14.78 -7.66 -38.31
CA ILE A 186 -15.89 -7.92 -37.38
C ILE A 186 -15.47 -8.94 -36.32
N LEU A 187 -14.85 -10.05 -36.75
CA LEU A 187 -14.47 -11.13 -35.84
C LEU A 187 -13.31 -10.74 -34.92
N ALA A 188 -12.36 -9.94 -35.41
CA ALA A 188 -11.31 -9.35 -34.59
C ALA A 188 -11.88 -8.41 -33.53
N ASN A 189 -12.84 -7.56 -33.89
CA ASN A 189 -13.49 -6.66 -32.93
C ASN A 189 -14.27 -7.42 -31.84
N VAL A 190 -15.04 -8.45 -32.21
CA VAL A 190 -15.76 -9.29 -31.24
C VAL A 190 -14.77 -10.00 -30.30
N THR A 191 -13.66 -10.50 -30.85
CA THR A 191 -12.61 -11.18 -30.05
C THR A 191 -11.92 -10.23 -29.08
N ASP A 192 -11.63 -9.01 -29.51
CA ASP A 192 -11.03 -7.98 -28.66
C ASP A 192 -12.00 -7.50 -27.57
N ASN A 193 -13.28 -7.30 -27.90
CA ASN A 193 -14.30 -6.97 -26.93
C ASN A 193 -14.53 -8.10 -25.90
N ALA A 194 -14.56 -9.36 -26.36
CA ALA A 194 -14.66 -10.53 -25.48
C ALA A 194 -13.45 -10.63 -24.54
N ARG A 195 -12.25 -10.30 -25.02
CA ARG A 195 -11.05 -10.21 -24.17
C ARG A 195 -11.21 -9.13 -23.10
N GLN A 196 -11.66 -7.93 -23.45
CA GLN A 196 -11.90 -6.85 -22.48
C GLN A 196 -12.93 -7.28 -21.41
N CYS A 197 -14.02 -7.92 -21.82
CA CYS A 197 -15.02 -8.45 -20.89
C CYS A 197 -14.44 -9.50 -19.93
N ARG A 198 -13.51 -10.35 -20.38
CA ARG A 198 -12.81 -11.31 -19.50
C ARG A 198 -11.89 -10.60 -18.50
N VAL A 199 -11.14 -9.58 -18.95
CA VAL A 199 -10.28 -8.78 -18.08
C VAL A 199 -11.09 -8.07 -17.00
N TRP A 200 -12.21 -7.43 -17.35
CA TRP A 200 -13.08 -6.77 -16.38
C TRP A 200 -13.68 -7.75 -15.36
N ARG A 201 -14.03 -8.96 -15.80
CA ARG A 201 -14.54 -10.00 -14.89
C ARG A 201 -13.49 -10.45 -13.87
N GLU A 202 -12.24 -10.65 -14.32
CA GLU A 202 -11.13 -10.98 -13.41
C GLU A 202 -10.86 -9.83 -12.43
N GLN A 203 -10.90 -8.58 -12.89
CA GLN A 203 -10.75 -7.40 -12.02
C GLN A 203 -11.87 -7.32 -10.97
N LEU A 204 -13.13 -7.52 -11.38
CA LEU A 204 -14.28 -7.50 -10.46
C LEU A 204 -14.19 -8.63 -9.42
N ASN A 205 -13.84 -9.84 -9.86
CA ASN A 205 -13.66 -10.98 -8.95
C ASN A 205 -12.51 -10.71 -7.97
N GLY A 206 -11.39 -10.12 -8.42
CA GLY A 206 -10.30 -9.74 -7.53
C GLY A 206 -10.71 -8.72 -6.46
N VAL A 207 -11.59 -7.76 -6.78
CA VAL A 207 -12.15 -6.81 -5.80
C VAL A 207 -13.12 -7.51 -4.85
N LEU A 208 -13.93 -8.45 -5.34
CA LEU A 208 -14.85 -9.23 -4.52
C LEU A 208 -14.07 -10.07 -3.49
N ASP A 209 -13.08 -10.83 -3.96
CA ASP A 209 -12.22 -11.66 -3.13
C ASP A 209 -11.49 -10.82 -2.06
N TYR A 210 -11.04 -9.63 -2.43
CA TYR A 210 -10.45 -8.68 -1.48
C TYR A 210 -11.45 -8.26 -0.41
N THR A 211 -12.68 -7.91 -0.78
CA THR A 211 -13.73 -7.45 0.14
C THR A 211 -14.17 -8.57 1.09
N ASP A 212 -14.36 -9.78 0.57
CA ASP A 212 -14.68 -10.96 1.37
C ASP A 212 -13.55 -11.29 2.37
N SER A 213 -12.29 -11.17 1.94
CA SER A 213 -11.14 -11.39 2.82
C SER A 213 -11.04 -10.35 3.96
N LEU A 214 -11.55 -9.14 3.76
CA LEU A 214 -11.63 -8.11 4.80
C LEU A 214 -12.75 -8.43 5.80
N HIS A 215 -13.94 -8.81 5.33
CA HIS A 215 -15.05 -9.19 6.20
C HIS A 215 -14.75 -10.44 7.04
N GLN A 216 -14.06 -11.42 6.47
CA GLN A 216 -13.67 -12.63 7.21
C GLN A 216 -12.67 -12.33 8.34
N LYS A 217 -11.81 -11.32 8.19
CA LYS A 217 -10.90 -10.85 9.25
C LYS A 217 -11.57 -10.00 10.33
N GLU A 218 -12.74 -9.41 10.05
CA GLU A 218 -13.54 -8.69 11.06
C GLU A 218 -14.41 -9.63 11.90
N GLY A 219 -14.87 -10.76 11.33
CA GLY A 219 -15.66 -11.77 12.05
C GLY A 219 -14.86 -12.71 12.96
N GLU A 220 -13.53 -12.66 12.91
CA GLU A 220 -12.62 -13.48 13.73
C GLU A 220 -12.05 -12.72 14.95
N LYS A 221 -12.58 -11.52 15.25
CA LYS A 221 -12.32 -10.76 16.49
C LYS A 221 -13.48 -10.89 17.46
#